data_AF-A0A1M5L4U2-F1
#
_entry.id   AF-A0A1M5L4U2-F1
#
_cell.length_a   1.000
_cell.length_b   1.000
_cell.length_c   1.000
_cell.angle_alpha   90.00
_cell.angle_beta   90.00
_cell.angle_gamma   90.00
#
_symmetry.space_group_name_H-M   'P 1'
#
loop_
_entity.id
_entity.type
_entity.pdbx_description
1 polymer ?
#
loop_
_entity_poly.entity_id
_entity_poly.type
_entity_poly.pdbx_seq_one_letter_code
_entity_poly.pdbx_strand_id
1 'polypeptide(L)'
;MNKYKLSIISILSVMMIITMIGCDSTIQYPNEDASEIQKINPVQSAHSGSVVYVDANTSGTEDGSQSNPYNEIQEGIDHAGSGETVTFLSDFTLSSQVTISSSLTLDGNGHTIHTSFTETGNGNNAGIGVIGASDVTVSNLTINGSGGTDLHGINVYESTGVLVSDVFLKDNARTGLVVNGSEVIAHNISTAGHSWHGMNVGQGGGVTDPAILTVTGTSSHAEGSVPDIFVDDISQDVTVNDPNEQYISDVIDFRGGEAEVYTHYKSLSKDDCKDGGYADYGFKNQGQCIQFVNTGKR
;
A
#
# COMPACT_ATOMS: atom_id res chain seq x y z
N MET A 1 -42.05 -7.29 -43.20
CA MET A 1 -40.92 -6.43 -42.77
C MET A 1 -41.49 -5.29 -41.94
N ASN A 2 -41.33 -5.32 -40.62
CA ASN A 2 -41.51 -4.15 -39.79
C ASN A 2 -40.64 -4.29 -38.52
N LYS A 3 -39.89 -3.23 -38.24
CA LYS A 3 -38.87 -3.14 -37.18
C LYS A 3 -39.54 -2.88 -35.83
N TYR A 4 -39.08 -3.56 -34.78
CA TYR A 4 -39.52 -3.38 -33.40
C TYR A 4 -38.87 -2.16 -32.73
N LYS A 5 -39.71 -1.38 -32.04
CA LYS A 5 -39.41 -0.44 -30.95
C LYS A 5 -39.88 -1.09 -29.64
N LEU A 6 -39.15 -0.92 -28.53
CA LEU A 6 -39.58 -0.87 -27.11
C LEU A 6 -38.28 -0.81 -26.28
N SER A 7 -37.90 0.18 -25.44
CA SER A 7 -38.53 1.05 -24.42
C SER A 7 -38.95 0.36 -23.10
N ILE A 8 -37.99 0.39 -22.15
CA ILE A 8 -38.06 0.64 -20.69
C ILE A 8 -39.36 0.34 -19.93
N ILE A 9 -39.28 -0.50 -18.88
CA ILE A 9 -40.22 -0.61 -17.75
C ILE A 9 -39.40 -0.95 -16.47
N SER A 10 -39.05 0.05 -15.64
CA SER A 10 -39.59 0.37 -14.29
C SER A 10 -39.76 -0.80 -13.30
N ILE A 11 -38.95 -0.79 -12.23
CA ILE A 11 -38.99 -1.65 -11.04
C ILE A 11 -39.93 -1.01 -9.99
N LEU A 12 -40.92 -1.75 -9.51
CA LEU A 12 -41.67 -1.40 -8.30
C LEU A 12 -41.96 -2.66 -7.46
N SER A 13 -41.27 -2.72 -6.31
CA SER A 13 -41.60 -3.37 -5.03
C SER A 13 -42.72 -4.42 -4.99
N VAL A 14 -42.38 -5.66 -4.60
CA VAL A 14 -43.33 -6.64 -4.07
C VAL A 14 -42.93 -7.06 -2.66
N MET A 15 -43.82 -6.77 -1.73
CA MET A 15 -43.81 -7.14 -0.31
C MET A 15 -44.36 -8.58 -0.19
N MET A 16 -43.59 -9.47 0.43
CA MET A 16 -43.86 -10.91 0.50
C MET A 16 -44.78 -11.24 1.69
N ILE A 17 -45.97 -11.78 1.41
CA ILE A 17 -46.83 -12.46 2.39
C ILE A 17 -46.60 -13.97 2.24
N ILE A 18 -46.13 -14.60 3.32
CA ILE A 18 -45.90 -16.05 3.39
C ILE A 18 -47.19 -16.72 3.89
N THR A 19 -47.72 -17.64 3.08
CA THR A 19 -48.65 -18.68 3.53
C THR A 19 -48.15 -20.03 3.04
N MET A 20 -47.78 -20.89 3.99
CA MET A 20 -47.41 -22.30 3.76
C MET A 20 -48.64 -23.15 3.49
N ILE A 21 -48.60 -23.94 2.41
CA ILE A 21 -49.33 -25.22 2.27
C ILE A 21 -48.42 -26.16 1.46
N GLY A 22 -48.11 -27.32 2.03
CA GLY A 22 -47.34 -28.38 1.37
C GLY A 22 -48.24 -29.33 0.57
N CYS A 23 -47.68 -29.96 -0.46
CA CYS A 23 -47.63 -31.42 -0.63
C CYS A 23 -46.89 -31.76 -1.94
N ASP A 24 -45.82 -32.54 -1.79
CA ASP A 24 -45.35 -33.64 -2.64
C ASP A 24 -45.69 -33.67 -4.15
N SER A 25 -44.67 -33.43 -4.99
CA SER A 25 -44.33 -34.30 -6.13
C SER A 25 -42.97 -33.91 -6.73
N THR A 26 -41.99 -34.78 -6.51
CA THR A 26 -40.72 -34.98 -7.25
C THR A 26 -40.42 -34.05 -8.43
N ILE A 27 -39.53 -33.09 -8.22
CA ILE A 27 -38.61 -32.61 -9.25
C ILE A 27 -37.20 -32.93 -8.74
N GLN A 28 -36.52 -33.85 -9.43
CA GLN A 28 -35.11 -34.10 -9.22
C GLN A 28 -34.33 -32.90 -9.74
N TYR A 29 -33.74 -32.12 -8.84
CA TYR A 29 -32.61 -31.26 -9.17
C TYR A 29 -31.37 -32.15 -9.30
N PRO A 30 -30.50 -31.93 -10.30
CA PRO A 30 -29.24 -32.67 -10.37
C PRO A 30 -28.47 -32.43 -9.06
N ASN A 31 -28.01 -33.53 -8.45
CA ASN A 31 -27.05 -33.51 -7.36
C ASN A 31 -25.75 -32.91 -7.90
N GLU A 32 -25.59 -31.60 -7.75
CA GLU A 32 -24.24 -31.05 -7.64
C GLU A 32 -23.80 -31.12 -6.19
N ASP A 33 -22.58 -31.59 -6.07
CA ASP A 33 -21.93 -32.09 -4.87
C ASP A 33 -21.93 -31.03 -3.76
N ALA A 34 -22.64 -31.28 -2.66
CA ALA A 34 -22.63 -30.41 -1.48
C ALA A 34 -21.28 -30.43 -0.72
N SER A 35 -20.23 -31.04 -1.29
CA SER A 35 -18.86 -30.93 -0.81
C SER A 35 -18.07 -29.74 -1.39
N GLU A 36 -18.65 -28.94 -2.30
CA GLU A 36 -17.95 -27.81 -2.94
C GLU A 36 -18.33 -26.40 -2.42
N ILE A 37 -19.23 -26.27 -1.44
CA ILE A 37 -19.63 -24.96 -0.86
C ILE A 37 -19.06 -24.79 0.57
N GLN A 38 -17.75 -24.98 0.71
CA GLN A 38 -16.97 -24.57 1.89
C GLN A 38 -15.55 -24.08 1.54
N LYS A 39 -15.39 -23.26 0.48
CA LYS A 39 -14.09 -22.61 0.19
C LYS A 39 -14.21 -21.15 -0.24
N ILE A 40 -14.76 -20.32 0.63
CA ILE A 40 -14.40 -18.90 0.65
C ILE A 40 -14.18 -18.48 2.10
N ASN A 41 -13.07 -18.96 2.66
CA ASN A 41 -12.39 -18.34 3.79
C ASN A 41 -11.43 -17.28 3.23
N PRO A 42 -11.31 -16.08 3.82
CA PRO A 42 -10.23 -15.18 3.48
C PRO A 42 -8.92 -15.69 4.12
N VAL A 43 -7.92 -15.86 3.26
CA VAL A 43 -6.48 -16.00 3.53
C VAL A 43 -6.04 -17.17 4.43
N GLN A 44 -5.78 -18.34 3.81
CA GLN A 44 -4.56 -19.09 4.05
C GLN A 44 -4.31 -20.19 3.00
N SER A 45 -3.07 -20.22 2.52
CA SER A 45 -2.33 -21.33 1.90
C SER A 45 -2.50 -21.60 0.39
N ALA A 46 -1.59 -21.02 -0.40
CA ALA A 46 -0.81 -21.75 -1.40
C ALA A 46 0.42 -20.94 -1.89
N HIS A 47 1.54 -21.03 -1.17
CA HIS A 47 2.87 -21.08 -1.79
C HIS A 47 3.80 -21.88 -0.88
N SER A 48 4.13 -23.10 -1.29
CA SER A 48 5.20 -23.88 -0.66
C SER A 48 6.54 -23.44 -1.26
N GLY A 49 6.84 -22.14 -1.15
CA GLY A 49 8.22 -21.65 -1.25
C GLY A 49 8.92 -21.89 0.10
N SER A 50 10.22 -22.15 0.09
CA SER A 50 11.00 -22.21 1.32
C SER A 50 10.87 -20.89 2.08
N VAL A 51 11.01 -20.94 3.39
CA VAL A 51 11.18 -19.74 4.22
C VAL A 51 12.66 -19.63 4.55
N VAL A 52 13.27 -18.50 4.22
CA VAL A 52 14.59 -18.08 4.65
C VAL A 52 14.43 -17.18 5.87
N TYR A 53 15.12 -17.49 6.96
CA TYR A 53 15.05 -16.72 8.19
C TYR A 53 16.26 -15.80 8.32
N VAL A 54 16.03 -14.59 8.83
CA VAL A 54 17.08 -13.62 9.16
C VAL A 54 16.96 -13.17 10.62
N ASP A 55 18.10 -13.08 11.33
CA ASP A 55 18.20 -12.62 12.71
C ASP A 55 19.55 -11.91 12.94
N ALA A 56 19.51 -10.61 13.22
CA ALA A 56 20.69 -9.78 13.46
C ALA A 56 21.57 -10.25 14.63
N ASN A 57 21.04 -11.10 15.51
CA ASN A 57 21.76 -11.63 16.67
C ASN A 57 22.44 -12.97 16.39
N THR A 58 22.31 -13.51 15.17
CA THR A 58 22.91 -14.79 14.82
C THR A 58 24.42 -14.69 14.67
N SER A 59 25.08 -15.78 15.04
CA SER A 59 26.51 -15.94 14.88
C SER A 59 26.83 -17.41 14.63
N GLY A 60 27.94 -17.67 13.92
CA GLY A 60 28.40 -19.02 13.65
C GLY A 60 28.08 -19.47 12.23
N THR A 61 27.61 -20.72 12.08
CA THR A 61 27.20 -21.25 10.77
C THR A 61 25.79 -20.80 10.47
N GLU A 62 25.57 -20.33 9.24
CA GLU A 62 24.30 -19.80 8.77
C GLU A 62 23.87 -20.62 7.55
N ASP A 63 22.62 -21.07 7.54
CA ASP A 63 22.02 -21.86 6.44
C ASP A 63 20.62 -21.37 6.06
N GLY A 64 20.18 -20.23 6.61
CA GLY A 64 18.87 -19.65 6.37
C GLY A 64 17.71 -20.38 7.05
N SER A 65 17.96 -21.47 7.78
CA SER A 65 16.93 -22.12 8.59
C SER A 65 16.62 -21.32 9.84
N GLN A 66 15.49 -21.59 10.48
CA GLN A 66 15.13 -20.95 11.75
C GLN A 66 16.16 -21.20 12.87
N SER A 67 16.93 -22.31 12.82
CA SER A 67 17.97 -22.61 13.80
C SER A 67 19.31 -21.95 13.52
N ASN A 68 19.58 -21.63 12.25
CA ASN A 68 20.82 -21.01 11.80
C ASN A 68 20.48 -19.92 10.75
N PRO A 69 19.72 -18.88 11.13
CA PRO A 69 19.26 -17.87 10.18
C PRO A 69 20.45 -17.02 9.68
N TYR A 70 20.27 -16.29 8.59
CA TYR A 70 21.28 -15.33 8.15
C TYR A 70 21.31 -14.10 9.05
N ASN A 71 22.49 -13.56 9.34
CA ASN A 71 22.62 -12.40 10.22
C ASN A 71 22.39 -11.04 9.52
N GLU A 72 22.33 -11.03 8.19
CA GLU A 72 22.06 -9.86 7.37
C GLU A 72 20.81 -10.08 6.50
N ILE A 73 19.97 -9.04 6.37
CA ILE A 73 18.77 -9.10 5.53
C ILE A 73 19.15 -9.33 4.06
N GLN A 74 20.20 -8.65 3.58
CA GLN A 74 20.65 -8.80 2.19
C GLN A 74 21.13 -10.22 1.91
N GLU A 75 21.83 -10.86 2.85
CA GLU A 75 22.26 -12.25 2.68
C GLU A 75 21.04 -13.20 2.60
N GLY A 76 20.01 -12.97 3.40
CA GLY A 76 18.77 -13.73 3.30
C GLY A 76 18.06 -13.55 1.96
N ILE A 77 18.04 -12.33 1.40
CA ILE A 77 17.50 -12.05 0.07
C ILE A 77 18.32 -12.73 -1.03
N ASP A 78 19.65 -12.66 -0.94
CA ASP A 78 20.55 -13.23 -1.96
C ASP A 78 20.46 -14.76 -2.02
N HIS A 79 20.11 -15.42 -0.92
CA HIS A 79 19.90 -16.86 -0.84
C HIS A 79 18.46 -17.30 -1.12
N ALA A 80 17.48 -16.39 -1.02
CA ALA A 80 16.10 -16.70 -1.32
C ALA A 80 15.88 -16.97 -2.81
N GLY A 81 15.21 -18.07 -3.10
CA GLY A 81 14.72 -18.37 -4.44
C GLY A 81 13.58 -17.43 -4.86
N SER A 82 13.32 -17.37 -6.17
CA SER A 82 12.19 -16.61 -6.71
C SER A 82 10.86 -17.08 -6.08
N GLY A 83 10.09 -16.13 -5.55
CA GLY A 83 8.80 -16.36 -4.89
C GLY A 83 8.89 -16.91 -3.46
N GLU A 84 10.11 -17.06 -2.90
CA GLU A 84 10.29 -17.46 -1.50
C GLU A 84 10.02 -16.32 -0.52
N THR A 85 9.97 -16.66 0.76
CA THR A 85 9.78 -15.69 1.85
C THR A 85 11.06 -15.53 2.66
N VAL A 86 11.52 -14.30 2.82
CA VAL A 86 12.53 -13.91 3.81
C VAL A 86 11.79 -13.35 5.02
N THR A 87 11.89 -14.01 6.18
CA THR A 87 11.17 -13.63 7.41
C THR A 87 12.11 -13.23 8.53
N PHE A 88 11.73 -12.20 9.28
CA PHE A 88 12.57 -11.67 10.36
C PHE A 88 12.29 -12.38 11.68
N LEU A 89 13.34 -12.58 12.48
CA LEU A 89 13.28 -13.05 13.86
C LEU A 89 13.74 -11.98 14.87
N SER A 90 14.26 -10.85 14.38
CA SER A 90 14.72 -9.74 15.19
C SER A 90 14.53 -8.40 14.47
N ASP A 91 14.71 -7.31 15.22
CA ASP A 91 14.93 -5.99 14.63
C ASP A 91 16.33 -5.92 13.98
N PHE A 92 16.50 -5.00 13.03
CA PHE A 92 17.75 -4.78 12.31
C PHE A 92 18.17 -3.31 12.35
N THR A 93 19.48 -3.05 12.36
CA THR A 93 20.04 -1.72 12.10
C THR A 93 20.84 -1.76 10.81
N LEU A 94 20.45 -0.96 9.84
CA LEU A 94 21.06 -0.91 8.52
C LEU A 94 22.19 0.10 8.46
N SER A 95 23.33 -0.32 7.92
CA SER A 95 24.44 0.55 7.51
C SER A 95 24.41 0.89 6.01
N SER A 96 23.50 0.28 5.25
CA SER A 96 23.26 0.52 3.82
C SER A 96 21.87 0.05 3.42
N GLN A 97 21.41 0.47 2.25
CA GLN A 97 20.14 0.03 1.65
C GLN A 97 20.10 -1.49 1.46
N VAL A 98 18.96 -2.09 1.79
CA VAL A 98 18.59 -3.45 1.37
C VAL A 98 17.99 -3.39 -0.02
N THR A 99 18.47 -4.21 -0.96
CA THR A 99 18.01 -4.21 -2.35
C THR A 99 17.31 -5.52 -2.70
N ILE A 100 16.09 -5.40 -3.23
CA ILE A 100 15.30 -6.50 -3.79
C ILE A 100 15.22 -6.30 -5.30
N SER A 101 15.72 -7.26 -6.07
CA SER A 101 15.77 -7.23 -7.53
C SER A 101 15.13 -8.45 -8.21
N SER A 102 14.46 -9.30 -7.41
CA SER A 102 13.79 -10.52 -7.85
C SER A 102 12.49 -10.71 -7.06
N SER A 103 11.58 -11.53 -7.59
CA SER A 103 10.31 -11.85 -6.91
C SER A 103 10.59 -12.57 -5.59
N LEU A 104 10.05 -12.02 -4.49
CA LEU A 104 10.08 -12.61 -3.15
C LEU A 104 9.05 -11.92 -2.23
N THR A 105 8.82 -12.51 -1.07
CA THR A 105 8.15 -11.84 0.06
C THR A 105 9.17 -11.51 1.14
N LEU A 106 9.29 -10.24 1.50
CA LEU A 106 9.99 -9.78 2.70
C LEU A 106 8.97 -9.59 3.82
N ASP A 107 8.93 -10.53 4.75
CA ASP A 107 8.04 -10.49 5.91
C ASP A 107 8.80 -9.99 7.14
N GLY A 108 8.52 -8.76 7.53
CA GLY A 108 9.07 -8.17 8.75
C GLY A 108 8.59 -8.86 10.02
N ASN A 109 7.52 -9.67 9.97
CA ASN A 109 7.00 -10.42 11.11
C ASN A 109 6.80 -9.54 12.38
N GLY A 110 6.43 -8.27 12.19
CA GLY A 110 6.23 -7.28 13.24
C GLY A 110 7.49 -6.58 13.76
N HIS A 111 8.66 -6.85 13.17
CA HIS A 111 9.94 -6.27 13.56
C HIS A 111 10.19 -4.90 12.92
N THR A 112 11.26 -4.25 13.41
CA THR A 112 11.68 -2.92 12.97
C THR A 112 13.03 -2.95 12.27
N ILE A 113 13.12 -2.25 11.14
CA ILE A 113 14.38 -1.79 10.55
C ILE A 113 14.67 -0.38 11.06
N HIS A 114 15.86 -0.15 11.58
CA HIS A 114 16.41 1.16 11.88
C HIS A 114 17.44 1.53 10.81
N THR A 115 17.30 2.66 10.14
CA THR A 115 18.40 3.16 9.29
C THR A 115 19.39 3.96 10.12
N SER A 116 20.69 3.79 9.86
CA SER A 116 21.77 4.53 10.54
C SER A 116 22.88 4.97 9.57
N PHE A 117 22.52 5.28 8.33
CA PHE A 117 23.46 5.67 7.28
C PHE A 117 23.01 6.92 6.52
N THR A 118 23.92 7.46 5.74
CA THR A 118 23.67 8.64 4.89
C THR A 118 23.53 8.20 3.45
N GLU A 119 22.64 8.85 2.70
CA GLU A 119 22.54 8.70 1.26
C GLU A 119 23.91 8.86 0.58
N THR A 120 24.25 7.96 -0.33
CA THR A 120 25.45 8.07 -1.17
C THR A 120 25.14 8.11 -2.67
N GLY A 121 23.86 8.02 -3.04
CA GLY A 121 23.36 8.08 -4.41
C GLY A 121 22.15 7.17 -4.60
N ASN A 122 21.63 7.08 -5.83
CA ASN A 122 20.36 6.39 -6.13
C ASN A 122 20.31 4.91 -5.71
N GLY A 123 21.44 4.20 -5.69
CA GLY A 123 21.50 2.80 -5.24
C GLY A 123 21.58 2.62 -3.72
N ASN A 124 21.63 3.72 -2.97
CA ASN A 124 21.73 3.73 -1.51
C ASN A 124 21.04 4.99 -0.97
N ASN A 125 19.76 5.15 -1.31
CA ASN A 125 18.94 6.31 -0.97
C ASN A 125 17.69 5.98 -0.14
N ALA A 126 17.47 4.71 0.19
CA ALA A 126 16.34 4.25 0.99
C ALA A 126 16.76 3.16 1.98
N GLY A 127 15.95 2.90 3.00
CA GLY A 127 16.10 1.69 3.83
C GLY A 127 15.95 0.42 2.99
N ILE A 128 14.92 0.38 2.14
CA ILE A 128 14.68 -0.70 1.16
C ILE A 128 14.55 -0.10 -0.24
N GLY A 129 15.27 -0.67 -1.21
CA GLY A 129 15.07 -0.44 -2.63
C GLY A 129 14.49 -1.67 -3.32
N VAL A 130 13.36 -1.52 -4.01
CA VAL A 130 12.81 -2.53 -4.92
C VAL A 130 13.10 -2.06 -6.34
N ILE A 131 14.05 -2.72 -7.01
CA ILE A 131 14.70 -2.16 -8.21
C ILE A 131 14.58 -3.14 -9.37
N GLY A 132 13.87 -2.76 -10.44
CA GLY A 132 13.75 -3.60 -11.64
C GLY A 132 13.08 -4.96 -11.39
N ALA A 133 12.22 -5.06 -10.36
CA ALA A 133 11.67 -6.32 -9.88
C ALA A 133 10.19 -6.46 -10.24
N SER A 134 9.72 -7.71 -10.24
CA SER A 134 8.29 -8.04 -10.37
C SER A 134 7.87 -8.94 -9.23
N ASP A 135 6.59 -8.87 -8.85
CA ASP A 135 5.96 -9.76 -7.87
C ASP A 135 6.71 -9.78 -6.52
N VAL A 136 6.92 -8.60 -5.96
CA VAL A 136 7.56 -8.39 -4.65
C VAL A 136 6.51 -8.00 -3.62
N THR A 137 6.53 -8.65 -2.46
CA THR A 137 5.75 -8.22 -1.30
C THR A 137 6.68 -7.77 -0.17
N VAL A 138 6.44 -6.60 0.39
CA VAL A 138 7.05 -6.14 1.66
C VAL A 138 5.93 -6.00 2.67
N SER A 139 6.02 -6.71 3.80
CA SER A 139 4.90 -6.76 4.75
C SER A 139 5.29 -6.82 6.22
N ASN A 140 4.33 -6.46 7.10
CA ASN A 140 4.42 -6.56 8.56
C ASN A 140 5.70 -5.94 9.14
N LEU A 141 6.08 -4.76 8.66
CA LEU A 141 7.39 -4.19 8.92
C LEU A 141 7.26 -2.74 9.39
N THR A 142 8.04 -2.35 10.40
CA THR A 142 8.30 -0.94 10.68
C THR A 142 9.66 -0.55 10.09
N ILE A 143 9.73 0.57 9.36
CA ILE A 143 10.99 1.21 8.99
C ILE A 143 11.08 2.53 9.72
N ASN A 144 12.00 2.61 10.67
CA ASN A 144 12.32 3.80 11.43
C ASN A 144 13.57 4.48 10.87
N GLY A 145 13.35 5.61 10.21
CA GLY A 145 14.37 6.40 9.54
C GLY A 145 15.12 7.39 10.44
N SER A 146 14.81 7.45 11.75
CA SER A 146 15.28 8.53 12.63
C SER A 146 16.81 8.63 12.76
N GLY A 147 17.55 7.55 12.47
CA GLY A 147 19.01 7.52 12.47
C GLY A 147 19.65 7.73 11.08
N GLY A 148 18.84 7.71 10.02
CA GLY A 148 19.27 7.91 8.64
C GLY A 148 19.39 9.39 8.26
N THR A 149 20.21 9.70 7.27
CA THR A 149 20.34 11.06 6.71
C THR A 149 20.04 11.04 5.22
N ASP A 150 19.11 11.90 4.79
CA ASP A 150 18.69 12.04 3.39
C ASP A 150 18.13 10.75 2.76
N LEU A 151 17.58 9.84 3.58
CA LEU A 151 17.01 8.58 3.13
C LEU A 151 15.48 8.62 3.02
N HIS A 152 14.97 7.89 2.03
CA HIS A 152 13.59 7.42 1.97
C HIS A 152 13.41 6.16 2.84
N GLY A 153 12.16 5.81 3.16
CA GLY A 153 11.87 4.51 3.79
C GLY A 153 12.00 3.37 2.78
N ILE A 154 11.14 3.39 1.77
CA ILE A 154 11.12 2.45 0.64
C ILE A 154 11.18 3.24 -0.67
N ASN A 155 12.02 2.83 -1.61
CA ASN A 155 12.05 3.33 -2.98
C ASN A 155 11.78 2.19 -3.95
N VAL A 156 10.61 2.21 -4.59
CA VAL A 156 10.24 1.27 -5.65
C VAL A 156 10.53 1.93 -6.98
N TYR A 157 11.37 1.31 -7.80
CA TYR A 157 11.92 1.90 -9.02
C TYR A 157 11.87 0.91 -10.18
N GLU A 158 11.24 1.30 -11.29
CA GLU A 158 11.06 0.51 -12.52
C GLU A 158 10.57 -0.93 -12.22
N SER A 159 9.57 -1.08 -11.35
CA SER A 159 9.09 -2.36 -10.83
C SER A 159 7.57 -2.54 -10.98
N THR A 160 7.10 -3.79 -11.08
CA THR A 160 5.67 -4.11 -11.29
C THR A 160 5.15 -5.13 -10.28
N GLY A 161 3.84 -5.12 -10.01
CA GLY A 161 3.23 -6.09 -9.09
C GLY A 161 3.78 -6.02 -7.67
N VAL A 162 4.16 -4.82 -7.19
CA VAL A 162 4.73 -4.64 -5.85
C VAL A 162 3.60 -4.41 -4.84
N LEU A 163 3.57 -5.21 -3.77
CA LEU A 163 2.67 -5.05 -2.64
C LEU A 163 3.43 -4.57 -1.41
N VAL A 164 3.01 -3.45 -0.83
CA VAL A 164 3.48 -2.96 0.47
C VAL A 164 2.31 -3.06 1.44
N SER A 165 2.31 -4.06 2.33
CA SER A 165 1.16 -4.39 3.19
C SER A 165 1.48 -4.31 4.68
N ASP A 166 0.67 -3.61 5.46
CA ASP A 166 0.82 -3.56 6.92
C ASP A 166 2.22 -3.06 7.34
N VAL A 167 2.70 -2.06 6.61
CA VAL A 167 4.01 -1.43 6.82
C VAL A 167 3.83 -0.07 7.47
N PHE A 168 4.66 0.21 8.49
CA PHE A 168 4.76 1.53 9.10
C PHE A 168 6.09 2.19 8.77
N LEU A 169 6.05 3.26 7.99
CA LEU A 169 7.21 4.09 7.64
C LEU A 169 7.21 5.29 8.58
N LYS A 170 8.27 5.49 9.36
CA LYS A 170 8.32 6.62 10.31
C LYS A 170 9.69 7.28 10.37
N ASP A 171 9.67 8.59 10.56
CA ASP A 171 10.84 9.43 10.84
C ASP A 171 11.94 9.35 9.76
N ASN A 172 11.60 8.98 8.51
CA ASN A 172 12.52 9.04 7.37
C ASN A 172 12.82 10.49 6.99
N ALA A 173 14.10 10.80 6.75
CA ALA A 173 14.55 12.16 6.43
C ALA A 173 13.90 12.73 5.16
N ARG A 174 13.48 11.89 4.20
CA ARG A 174 12.78 12.30 2.98
C ARG A 174 11.34 11.82 2.95
N THR A 175 11.00 10.88 2.06
CA THR A 175 9.65 10.33 1.87
C THR A 175 9.57 8.95 2.53
N GLY A 176 8.40 8.59 3.06
CA GLY A 176 8.14 7.21 3.50
C GLY A 176 8.27 6.22 2.34
N LEU A 177 7.30 6.23 1.42
CA LEU A 177 7.26 5.35 0.23
C LEU A 177 7.41 6.17 -1.05
N VAL A 178 8.35 5.80 -1.92
CA VAL A 178 8.50 6.37 -3.25
C VAL A 178 8.12 5.32 -4.30
N VAL A 179 7.29 5.73 -5.28
CA VAL A 179 6.86 4.96 -6.43
C VAL A 179 7.38 5.66 -7.68
N ASN A 180 8.53 5.21 -8.17
CA ASN A 180 9.21 5.74 -9.36
C ASN A 180 9.00 4.83 -10.57
N GLY A 181 8.14 5.26 -11.51
CA GLY A 181 7.82 4.52 -12.74
C GLY A 181 7.51 3.05 -12.46
N SER A 182 6.65 2.80 -11.46
CA SER A 182 6.37 1.47 -10.92
C SER A 182 4.88 1.28 -10.65
N GLU A 183 4.42 0.02 -10.60
CA GLU A 183 3.06 -0.35 -10.19
C GLU A 183 3.07 -0.92 -8.76
N VAL A 184 2.49 -0.16 -7.82
CA VAL A 184 2.52 -0.46 -6.39
C VAL A 184 1.10 -0.47 -5.81
N ILE A 185 0.80 -1.49 -5.00
CA ILE A 185 -0.35 -1.52 -4.11
C ILE A 185 0.16 -1.24 -2.68
N ALA A 186 -0.33 -0.16 -2.07
CA ALA A 186 -0.16 0.10 -0.64
C ALA A 186 -1.42 -0.37 0.10
N HIS A 187 -1.29 -1.39 0.95
CA HIS A 187 -2.38 -1.97 1.73
C HIS A 187 -2.16 -1.73 3.23
N ASN A 188 -3.11 -1.10 3.91
CA ASN A 188 -2.99 -0.77 5.35
C ASN A 188 -1.67 -0.02 5.69
N ILE A 189 -1.24 0.88 4.82
CA ILE A 189 0.03 1.59 5.03
C ILE A 189 -0.11 2.66 6.12
N SER A 190 0.92 2.78 6.95
CA SER A 190 1.05 3.87 7.91
C SER A 190 2.29 4.70 7.62
N THR A 191 2.19 6.03 7.69
CA THR A 191 3.35 6.93 7.56
C THR A 191 3.34 8.01 8.64
N ALA A 192 4.51 8.44 9.11
CA ALA A 192 4.62 9.53 10.09
C ALA A 192 5.98 10.22 10.10
N GLY A 193 5.98 11.55 10.30
CA GLY A 193 7.20 12.30 10.63
C GLY A 193 8.22 12.39 9.51
N HIS A 194 7.80 12.33 8.24
CA HIS A 194 8.66 12.47 7.08
C HIS A 194 8.87 13.95 6.73
N SER A 195 10.09 14.34 6.31
CA SER A 195 10.35 15.75 6.00
C SER A 195 9.83 16.17 4.64
N TRP A 196 9.62 15.22 3.71
CA TRP A 196 9.14 15.52 2.36
C TRP A 196 7.67 15.18 2.20
N HIS A 197 7.30 13.89 2.25
CA HIS A 197 5.92 13.43 2.05
C HIS A 197 5.70 12.06 2.72
N GLY A 198 4.44 11.69 2.97
CA GLY A 198 4.07 10.32 3.33
C GLY A 198 4.47 9.34 2.23
N MET A 199 3.93 9.56 1.04
CA MET A 199 4.17 8.79 -0.17
C MET A 199 4.42 9.74 -1.35
N ASN A 200 5.26 9.33 -2.29
CA ASN A 200 5.53 10.07 -3.51
C ASN A 200 5.34 9.17 -4.73
N VAL A 201 4.65 9.68 -5.75
CA VAL A 201 4.35 8.94 -6.97
C VAL A 201 4.75 9.80 -8.16
N GLY A 202 5.65 9.30 -8.99
CA GLY A 202 6.15 10.02 -10.16
C GLY A 202 7.00 9.10 -11.02
N GLN A 203 7.38 9.51 -12.23
CA GLN A 203 8.23 8.63 -13.05
C GLN A 203 9.66 8.59 -12.50
N GLY A 204 10.13 9.69 -11.90
CA GLY A 204 11.52 9.84 -11.48
C GLY A 204 12.41 10.32 -12.63
N GLY A 205 13.68 10.58 -12.34
CA GLY A 205 14.60 11.17 -13.30
C GLY A 205 14.96 10.24 -14.46
N GLY A 206 14.46 10.52 -15.66
CA GLY A 206 14.83 9.79 -16.88
C GLY A 206 14.05 8.48 -17.12
N VAL A 207 13.04 8.22 -16.31
CA VAL A 207 12.15 7.06 -16.44
C VAL A 207 10.93 7.45 -17.26
N THR A 208 10.44 6.53 -18.10
CA THR A 208 9.25 6.72 -18.93
C THR A 208 8.12 5.75 -18.62
N ASP A 209 8.37 4.77 -17.76
CA ASP A 209 7.35 3.82 -17.33
C ASP A 209 6.29 4.52 -16.45
N PRO A 210 5.02 4.09 -16.49
CA PRO A 210 3.97 4.69 -15.69
C PRO A 210 4.25 4.54 -14.19
N ALA A 211 3.89 5.54 -13.40
CA ALA A 211 3.91 5.45 -11.94
C ALA A 211 2.49 5.32 -11.41
N ILE A 212 2.16 4.12 -10.92
CA ILE A 212 0.81 3.77 -10.49
C ILE A 212 0.85 3.37 -9.02
N LEU A 213 0.19 4.16 -8.18
CA LEU A 213 -0.07 3.80 -6.79
C LEU A 213 -1.55 3.45 -6.64
N THR A 214 -1.84 2.27 -6.09
CA THR A 214 -3.20 1.91 -5.66
C THR A 214 -3.24 1.77 -4.16
N VAL A 215 -4.08 2.55 -3.49
CA VAL A 215 -4.19 2.54 -2.02
C VAL A 215 -5.43 1.73 -1.61
N THR A 216 -5.23 0.72 -0.76
CA THR A 216 -6.29 -0.19 -0.32
C THR A 216 -6.20 -0.44 1.18
N GLY A 217 -7.19 -1.16 1.74
CA GLY A 217 -7.23 -1.39 3.18
C GLY A 217 -7.60 -0.12 3.93
N THR A 218 -6.96 0.18 5.06
CA THR A 218 -7.11 1.43 5.82
C THR A 218 -5.77 2.09 6.07
N SER A 219 -5.50 3.21 5.41
CA SER A 219 -4.27 3.97 5.64
C SER A 219 -4.34 4.83 6.90
N SER A 220 -3.17 5.22 7.42
CA SER A 220 -3.03 6.16 8.52
C SER A 220 -1.80 7.04 8.34
N HIS A 221 -1.97 8.36 8.44
CA HIS A 221 -0.88 9.31 8.23
C HIS A 221 -0.78 10.29 9.40
N ALA A 222 0.46 10.63 9.76
CA ALA A 222 0.78 11.60 10.80
C ALA A 222 1.98 12.47 10.39
N GLU A 223 1.93 12.99 9.16
CA GLU A 223 3.01 13.78 8.56
C GLU A 223 3.10 15.23 9.08
N GLY A 224 2.01 15.72 9.69
CA GLY A 224 1.94 17.11 10.16
C GLY A 224 1.70 18.07 9.00
N SER A 225 2.75 18.71 8.49
CA SER A 225 2.64 19.82 7.54
C SER A 225 2.99 19.45 6.09
N VAL A 226 3.28 18.19 5.82
CA VAL A 226 3.57 17.72 4.46
C VAL A 226 2.46 16.80 3.94
N PRO A 227 2.27 16.68 2.60
CA PRO A 227 1.25 15.84 2.02
C PRO A 227 1.38 14.35 2.37
N ASP A 228 0.24 13.67 2.47
CA ASP A 228 0.19 12.22 2.70
C ASP A 228 0.58 11.46 1.42
N ILE A 229 0.13 11.95 0.25
CA ILE A 229 0.62 11.52 -1.08
C ILE A 229 0.95 12.76 -1.90
N PHE A 230 2.08 12.72 -2.59
CA PHE A 230 2.54 13.80 -3.45
C PHE A 230 2.84 13.28 -4.86
N VAL A 231 2.20 13.88 -5.87
CA VAL A 231 2.47 13.67 -7.29
C VAL A 231 3.19 14.90 -7.83
N ASP A 232 4.47 14.74 -8.19
CA ASP A 232 5.37 15.86 -8.54
C ASP A 232 4.95 16.63 -9.81
N ASP A 233 4.42 15.90 -10.79
CA ASP A 233 4.14 16.40 -12.14
C ASP A 233 2.98 15.63 -12.76
N ILE A 234 1.79 16.22 -12.76
CA ILE A 234 0.57 15.58 -13.30
C ILE A 234 0.52 15.57 -14.84
N SER A 235 1.52 16.13 -15.52
CA SER A 235 1.65 16.00 -16.97
C SER A 235 2.27 14.66 -17.39
N GLN A 236 2.85 13.92 -16.44
CA GLN A 236 3.44 12.60 -16.63
C GLN A 236 2.40 11.48 -16.56
N ASP A 237 2.80 10.27 -16.95
CA ASP A 237 1.97 9.07 -16.81
C ASP A 237 1.97 8.59 -15.35
N VAL A 238 1.21 9.29 -14.51
CA VAL A 238 1.12 9.06 -13.07
C VAL A 238 -0.33 8.87 -12.68
N THR A 239 -0.62 7.89 -11.83
CA THR A 239 -1.98 7.61 -11.37
C THR A 239 -1.97 7.22 -9.89
N VAL A 240 -2.87 7.82 -9.13
CA VAL A 240 -3.24 7.37 -7.77
C VAL A 240 -4.66 6.82 -7.80
N ASN A 241 -4.81 5.53 -7.54
CA ASN A 241 -6.11 4.87 -7.41
C ASN A 241 -6.48 4.77 -5.92
N ASP A 242 -7.55 5.45 -5.53
CA ASP A 242 -8.11 5.40 -4.17
C ASP A 242 -9.54 4.84 -4.19
N PRO A 243 -9.72 3.52 -4.38
CA PRO A 243 -11.04 2.89 -4.46
C PRO A 243 -11.87 3.00 -3.17
N ASN A 244 -11.22 3.32 -2.04
CA ASN A 244 -11.88 3.46 -0.74
C ASN A 244 -12.18 4.92 -0.37
N GLU A 245 -11.89 5.88 -1.26
CA GLU A 245 -12.12 7.32 -1.07
C GLU A 245 -11.56 7.85 0.27
N GLN A 246 -10.34 7.43 0.60
CA GLN A 246 -9.64 7.82 1.83
C GLN A 246 -8.94 9.17 1.74
N TYR A 247 -8.78 9.71 0.53
CA TYR A 247 -8.07 10.96 0.30
C TYR A 247 -8.94 11.99 -0.42
N ILE A 248 -8.64 13.25 -0.16
CA ILE A 248 -9.05 14.39 -0.97
C ILE A 248 -7.81 14.89 -1.67
N SER A 249 -7.90 15.21 -2.96
CA SER A 249 -6.79 15.77 -3.71
C SER A 249 -7.01 17.21 -4.13
N ASP A 250 -5.91 17.94 -4.22
CA ASP A 250 -5.85 19.32 -4.71
C ASP A 250 -4.68 19.45 -5.68
N VAL A 251 -4.91 20.19 -6.78
CA VAL A 251 -3.85 20.56 -7.72
C VAL A 251 -3.23 21.88 -7.28
N ILE A 252 -1.90 21.91 -7.21
CA ILE A 252 -1.13 23.08 -6.77
C ILE A 252 -0.05 23.45 -7.80
N ASP A 253 0.30 24.73 -7.83
CA ASP A 253 1.48 25.20 -8.55
C ASP A 253 2.75 24.71 -7.84
N PHE A 254 3.56 23.90 -8.52
CA PHE A 254 4.82 23.39 -7.99
C PHE A 254 5.93 23.52 -9.03
N ARG A 255 6.98 24.30 -8.69
CA ARG A 255 8.18 24.51 -9.53
C ARG A 255 7.88 24.97 -10.98
N GLY A 256 6.78 25.67 -11.19
CA GLY A 256 6.36 26.15 -12.52
C GLY A 256 5.61 25.12 -13.37
N GLY A 257 5.27 23.97 -12.79
CA GLY A 257 4.27 23.02 -13.29
C GLY A 257 3.15 22.81 -12.27
N GLU A 258 2.36 21.75 -12.49
CA GLU A 258 1.25 21.36 -11.62
C GLU A 258 1.62 20.06 -10.89
N ALA A 259 1.48 20.08 -9.57
CA ALA A 259 1.53 18.90 -8.71
C ALA A 259 0.13 18.59 -8.19
N GLU A 260 -0.10 17.34 -7.78
CA GLU A 260 -1.31 16.96 -7.06
C GLU A 260 -0.94 16.44 -5.68
N VAL A 261 -1.63 16.96 -4.66
CA VAL A 261 -1.41 16.59 -3.26
C VAL A 261 -2.64 15.90 -2.74
N TYR A 262 -2.45 14.81 -2.00
CA TYR A 262 -3.53 14.05 -1.39
C TYR A 262 -3.43 14.17 0.12
N THR A 263 -4.56 14.52 0.74
CA THR A 263 -4.71 14.60 2.19
C THR A 263 -5.72 13.56 2.64
N HIS A 264 -5.31 12.69 3.54
CA HIS A 264 -6.16 11.67 4.13
C HIS A 264 -7.23 12.31 5.00
N TYR A 265 -8.48 11.85 4.92
CA TYR A 265 -9.57 12.53 5.61
C TYR A 265 -9.44 12.56 7.14
N LYS A 266 -8.78 11.57 7.75
CA LYS A 266 -8.55 11.57 9.20
C LYS A 266 -7.49 12.58 9.63
N SER A 267 -6.68 13.07 8.69
CA SER A 267 -5.73 14.15 8.93
C SER A 267 -6.43 15.51 8.99
N LEU A 268 -7.66 15.62 8.48
CA LEU A 268 -8.48 16.83 8.60
C LEU A 268 -8.90 17.07 10.04
N SER A 269 -8.59 18.26 10.55
CA SER A 269 -9.06 18.72 11.84
C SER A 269 -10.38 19.50 11.70
N LYS A 270 -11.07 19.70 12.82
CA LYS A 270 -12.24 20.59 12.86
C LYS A 270 -11.87 22.04 12.58
N ASP A 271 -10.61 22.42 12.82
CA ASP A 271 -10.13 23.77 12.62
C ASP A 271 -9.95 24.07 11.13
N ASP A 272 -9.50 23.08 10.35
CA ASP A 272 -9.37 23.19 8.88
C ASP A 272 -10.73 23.42 8.19
N CYS A 273 -11.83 23.00 8.82
CA CYS A 273 -13.18 23.23 8.31
C CYS A 273 -13.73 24.65 8.55
N LYS A 274 -13.09 25.46 9.41
CA LYS A 274 -13.61 26.77 9.82
C LYS A 274 -13.29 27.86 8.81
N ASP A 275 -13.96 29.00 8.95
CA ASP A 275 -13.63 30.26 8.26
C ASP A 275 -13.54 30.16 6.73
N GLY A 276 -14.29 29.23 6.14
CA GLY A 276 -14.30 28.99 4.69
C GLY A 276 -13.40 27.84 4.22
N GLY A 277 -12.49 27.34 5.06
CA GLY A 277 -11.55 26.27 4.70
C GLY A 277 -12.24 24.97 4.28
N TYR A 278 -13.48 24.73 4.71
CA TYR A 278 -14.29 23.62 4.21
C TYR A 278 -14.44 23.60 2.67
N ALA A 279 -14.38 24.77 2.01
CA ALA A 279 -14.54 24.88 0.57
C ALA A 279 -13.29 24.38 -0.17
N ASP A 280 -12.12 24.54 0.45
CA ASP A 280 -10.84 24.07 -0.08
C ASP A 280 -10.86 22.53 -0.19
N TYR A 281 -11.50 21.86 0.76
CA TYR A 281 -11.69 20.40 0.75
C TYR A 281 -12.96 19.91 0.01
N GLY A 282 -13.59 20.78 -0.78
CA GLY A 282 -14.74 20.44 -1.62
C GLY A 282 -16.07 20.21 -0.88
N PHE A 283 -16.18 20.61 0.40
CA PHE A 283 -17.45 20.57 1.13
C PHE A 283 -18.32 21.78 0.79
N LYS A 284 -19.65 21.63 0.78
CA LYS A 284 -20.55 22.75 0.45
C LYS A 284 -20.72 23.73 1.62
N ASN A 285 -20.42 23.29 2.84
CA ASN A 285 -20.46 24.11 4.05
C ASN A 285 -19.62 23.50 5.18
N GLN A 286 -19.28 24.33 6.16
CA GLN A 286 -18.54 23.95 7.37
C GLN A 286 -19.16 22.76 8.11
N GLY A 287 -20.50 22.69 8.16
CA GLY A 287 -21.20 21.60 8.84
C GLY A 287 -20.91 20.22 8.23
N GLN A 288 -20.88 20.14 6.90
CA GLN A 288 -20.53 18.91 6.18
C GLN A 288 -19.07 18.50 6.41
N CYS A 289 -18.13 19.45 6.35
CA CYS A 289 -16.73 19.18 6.63
C CYS A 289 -16.55 18.68 8.07
N ILE A 290 -17.17 19.32 9.06
CA ILE A 290 -17.09 18.88 10.46
C ILE A 290 -17.76 17.51 10.67
N GLN A 291 -18.88 17.24 10.01
CA GLN A 291 -19.51 15.90 10.06
C GLN A 291 -18.58 14.84 9.49
N PHE A 292 -17.93 15.14 8.36
CA PHE A 292 -16.94 14.27 7.75
C PHE A 292 -15.76 14.02 8.68
N VAL A 293 -15.16 15.06 9.27
CA VAL A 293 -14.09 14.93 10.28
C VAL A 293 -14.51 14.03 11.46
N ASN A 294 -15.75 14.14 11.94
CA ASN A 294 -16.22 13.34 13.08
C ASN A 294 -16.56 11.88 12.72
N THR A 295 -16.91 11.59 11.47
CA THR A 295 -17.57 10.32 11.11
C THR A 295 -16.95 9.58 9.93
N GLY A 296 -16.10 10.22 9.16
CA GLY A 296 -15.57 9.75 7.88
C GLY A 296 -16.62 9.67 6.75
N LYS A 297 -17.82 10.25 6.92
CA LYS A 297 -18.92 10.16 5.94
C LYS A 297 -19.23 11.51 5.31
N ARG A 298 -19.20 11.58 3.97
CA ARG A 298 -19.62 12.74 3.18
C ARG A 298 -21.15 12.88 3.16
#